data_AF-A0A3D6EV89-F1
#
_entry.id   AF-A0A3D6EV89-F1
#
_cell.length_a   1.000
_cell.length_b   1.000
_cell.length_c   1.000
_cell.angle_alpha   90.00
_cell.angle_beta   90.00
_cell.angle_gamma   90.00
#
_symmetry.space_group_name_H-M   'P 1'
#
loop_
_entity.id
_entity.type
_entity.pdbx_description
1 polymer ?
#
loop_
_entity_poly.entity_id
_entity_poly.type
_entity_poly.pdbx_seq_one_letter_code
_entity_poly.pdbx_strand_id
1 'polypeptide(L)'
;MTITTSIPVKRTTQSRLSTVDFSNLGFGNYISDHMLVAKYDKGTWQDPQIIPYGDLMLSPAMLSLHYGQAVFEGMKAFHMNDGAINVFRVERHHKRLNRSLERMCM
;
A
#
# COMPACT_ATOMS: atom_id res chain seq x y z
N MET A 1 -18.40 -10.95 -4.50
CA MET A 1 -18.14 -9.60 -5.05
C MET A 1 -17.14 -9.75 -6.16
N THR A 2 -17.59 -9.67 -7.40
CA THR A 2 -16.72 -9.60 -8.59
C THR A 2 -16.17 -8.18 -8.65
N ILE A 3 -14.86 -8.00 -8.47
CA ILE A 3 -14.21 -6.71 -8.68
C ILE A 3 -14.02 -6.57 -10.19
N THR A 4 -14.92 -5.85 -10.85
CA THR A 4 -14.95 -5.69 -12.31
C THR A 4 -14.13 -4.48 -12.80
N THR A 5 -13.52 -3.70 -11.92
CA THR A 5 -12.83 -2.47 -12.30
C THR A 5 -11.32 -2.69 -12.28
N SER A 6 -10.69 -2.66 -13.44
CA SER A 6 -9.23 -2.66 -13.55
C SER A 6 -8.66 -1.38 -12.92
N ILE A 7 -7.76 -1.51 -11.95
CA ILE A 7 -7.07 -0.37 -11.34
C ILE A 7 -6.10 0.24 -12.38
N PRO A 8 -6.18 1.55 -12.71
CA PRO A 8 -5.23 2.20 -13.61
C PRO A 8 -3.79 2.10 -13.09
N VAL A 9 -2.85 1.77 -13.99
CA VAL A 9 -1.42 1.60 -13.66
C VAL A 9 -0.56 2.56 -14.48
N LYS A 10 0.10 3.49 -13.80
CA LYS A 10 1.19 4.30 -14.37
C LYS A 10 2.53 3.62 -14.04
N ARG A 11 3.15 3.02 -15.05
CA ARG A 11 4.44 2.33 -14.90
C ARG A 11 5.59 3.33 -14.73
N THR A 12 6.65 2.89 -14.04
CA THR A 12 7.90 3.66 -13.93
C THR A 12 8.67 3.51 -15.24
N THR A 13 9.46 4.52 -15.60
CA THR A 13 10.38 4.44 -16.74
C THR A 13 11.69 3.74 -16.38
N GLN A 14 12.05 3.73 -15.10
CA GLN A 14 13.27 3.11 -14.58
C GLN A 14 12.96 2.31 -13.32
N SER A 15 13.26 1.00 -13.37
CA SER A 15 13.10 0.10 -12.24
C SER A 15 14.32 0.15 -11.32
N ARG A 16 14.10 0.02 -10.02
CA ARG A 16 15.14 -0.10 -8.98
C ARG A 16 15.51 -1.57 -8.72
N LEU A 17 14.90 -2.53 -9.40
CA LEU A 17 15.12 -3.95 -9.14
C LEU A 17 16.61 -4.34 -9.26
N SER A 18 17.32 -3.77 -10.24
CA SER A 18 18.75 -4.05 -10.45
C SER A 18 19.66 -3.51 -9.34
N THR A 19 19.18 -2.62 -8.47
CA THR A 19 19.94 -2.08 -7.34
C THR A 19 19.70 -2.85 -6.04
N VAL A 20 18.88 -3.90 -6.06
CA VAL A 20 18.54 -4.69 -4.86
C VAL A 20 19.58 -5.78 -4.64
N ASP A 21 20.20 -5.79 -3.45
CA ASP A 21 21.03 -6.89 -2.99
C ASP A 21 20.16 -7.93 -2.26
N PHE A 22 19.74 -8.96 -2.98
CA PHE A 22 18.93 -10.05 -2.43
C PHE A 22 19.67 -10.92 -1.41
N SER A 23 21.00 -10.87 -1.37
CA SER A 23 21.81 -11.64 -0.41
C SER A 23 21.88 -10.98 0.97
N ASN A 24 21.63 -9.67 1.04
CA ASN A 24 21.72 -8.88 2.27
C ASN A 24 20.54 -7.90 2.43
N LEU A 25 19.33 -8.45 2.44
CA LEU A 25 18.11 -7.64 2.57
C LEU A 25 17.93 -7.12 4.01
N GLY A 26 17.98 -5.80 4.18
CA GLY A 26 17.55 -5.12 5.40
C GLY A 26 16.05 -4.77 5.39
N PHE A 27 15.38 -4.91 6.54
CA PHE A 27 13.97 -4.56 6.68
C PHE A 27 13.73 -3.06 6.41
N GLY A 28 12.86 -2.75 5.44
CA GLY A 28 12.47 -1.36 5.12
C GLY A 28 13.49 -0.58 4.27
N ASN A 29 14.62 -1.17 3.89
CA ASN A 29 15.67 -0.46 3.14
C ASN A 29 15.40 -0.41 1.63
N TYR A 30 14.73 -1.42 1.09
CA TYR A 30 14.43 -1.53 -0.33
C TYR A 30 12.94 -1.36 -0.58
N ILE A 31 12.59 -0.39 -1.42
CA ILE A 31 11.20 -0.04 -1.74
C ILE A 31 10.91 -0.32 -3.22
N SER A 32 9.78 -0.97 -3.48
CA SER A 32 9.32 -1.30 -4.83
C SER A 32 9.07 -0.08 -5.71
N ASP A 33 9.05 -0.29 -7.02
CA ASP A 33 8.92 0.78 -8.01
C ASP A 33 7.60 1.55 -7.95
N HIS A 34 6.55 0.93 -7.41
CA HIS A 34 5.18 1.46 -7.41
C HIS A 34 4.55 1.46 -6.03
N MET A 35 3.51 2.29 -5.89
CA MET A 35 2.62 2.34 -4.74
C MET A 35 1.16 2.44 -5.21
N LEU A 36 0.24 1.93 -4.39
CA LEU A 36 -1.20 2.12 -4.56
C LEU A 36 -1.64 3.38 -3.79
N VAL A 37 -2.40 4.25 -4.44
CA VAL A 37 -2.98 5.45 -3.83
C VAL A 37 -4.49 5.46 -4.07
N ALA A 38 -5.26 5.74 -3.02
CA ALA A 38 -6.69 6.00 -3.09
C ALA A 38 -7.01 7.24 -2.26
N LYS A 39 -7.84 8.14 -2.79
CA LYS A 39 -8.21 9.38 -2.12
C LYS A 39 -9.65 9.29 -1.61
N TYR A 40 -9.86 9.62 -0.35
CA TYR A 40 -11.19 9.90 0.18
C TYR A 40 -11.39 11.42 0.20
N ASP A 41 -12.47 11.90 -0.39
CA ASP A 41 -12.78 13.32 -0.47
C ASP A 41 -14.30 13.53 -0.44
N LYS A 42 -14.75 14.51 0.36
CA LYS A 42 -16.17 14.90 0.51
C LYS A 42 -17.14 13.72 0.70
N GLY A 43 -16.77 12.74 1.52
CA GLY A 43 -17.64 11.61 1.83
C GLY A 43 -17.53 10.43 0.87
N THR A 44 -16.67 10.50 -0.15
CA THR A 44 -16.58 9.49 -1.21
C THR A 44 -15.13 9.07 -1.50
N TRP A 45 -14.95 7.77 -1.72
CA TRP A 45 -13.70 7.25 -2.29
C TRP A 45 -13.64 7.56 -3.78
N GLN A 46 -12.50 8.07 -4.21
CA GLN A 46 -12.14 8.19 -5.61
C GLN A 46 -11.51 6.87 -6.10
N ASP A 47 -11.43 6.70 -7.42
CA ASP A 47 -10.82 5.51 -8.01
C ASP A 47 -9.35 5.35 -7.56
N PRO A 48 -8.94 4.14 -7.12
CA PRO A 48 -7.57 3.88 -6.75
C PRO A 48 -6.66 3.88 -7.99
N GLN A 49 -5.38 4.16 -7.80
CA GLN A 49 -4.38 4.16 -8.86
C GLN A 49 -3.08 3.51 -8.37
N ILE A 50 -2.41 2.77 -9.26
CA ILE A 50 -1.04 2.32 -9.06
C ILE A 50 -0.12 3.29 -9.79
N ILE A 51 0.75 3.98 -9.05
CA ILE A 51 1.66 5.00 -9.58
C ILE A 51 3.11 4.73 -9.16
N PRO A 52 4.12 5.33 -9.82
CA PRO A 52 5.50 5.21 -9.36
C PRO A 52 5.63 5.69 -7.92
N TYR A 53 6.40 4.95 -7.12
CA TYR A 53 6.68 5.32 -5.72
C TYR A 53 7.39 6.66 -5.67
N GLY A 54 6.91 7.55 -4.80
CA GLY A 54 7.45 8.89 -4.60
C GLY A 54 6.77 9.60 -3.43
N ASP A 55 7.16 10.85 -3.21
CA ASP A 55 6.69 11.64 -2.08
C ASP A 55 5.18 11.92 -2.13
N LEU A 56 4.56 11.99 -0.96
CA LEU A 56 3.18 12.41 -0.80
C LEU A 56 3.11 13.92 -0.50
N MET A 57 2.39 14.67 -1.33
CA MET A 57 2.07 16.07 -1.05
C MET A 57 0.90 16.15 -0.07
N LEU A 58 1.20 16.50 1.18
CA LEU A 58 0.22 16.53 2.27
C LEU A 58 0.18 17.91 2.92
N SER A 59 -0.99 18.28 3.44
CA SER A 59 -1.12 19.50 4.24
C SER A 59 -0.34 19.35 5.54
N PRO A 60 0.49 20.34 5.93
CA PRO A 60 1.13 20.35 7.24
C PRO A 60 0.13 20.33 8.41
N ALA A 61 -1.14 20.67 8.17
CA ALA A 61 -2.22 20.65 9.15
C ALA A 61 -2.95 19.29 9.25
N MET A 62 -2.49 18.24 8.58
CA MET A 62 -3.19 16.95 8.57
C MET A 62 -3.26 16.30 9.96
N LEU A 63 -4.41 15.69 10.26
CA LEU A 63 -4.67 15.08 11.58
C LEU A 63 -3.69 13.94 11.92
N SER A 64 -3.14 13.25 10.91
CA SER A 64 -2.12 12.22 11.13
C SER A 64 -0.83 12.78 11.73
N LEU A 65 -0.43 14.02 11.41
CA LEU A 65 0.78 14.65 11.95
C LEU A 65 0.53 15.24 13.35
N HIS A 66 -0.63 15.86 13.57
CA HIS A 66 -0.93 16.59 14.81
C HIS A 66 -1.51 15.69 15.91
N TYR A 67 -2.29 14.68 15.53
CA TYR A 67 -3.07 13.88 16.47
C TYR A 67 -2.88 12.36 16.27
N GLY A 68 -1.95 11.95 15.41
CA GLY A 68 -1.67 10.55 15.16
C GLY A 68 -2.85 9.79 14.55
N GLN A 69 -3.79 10.47 13.87
CA GLN A 69 -4.91 9.83 13.18
C GLN A 69 -4.41 9.12 11.91
N ALA A 70 -3.79 7.95 12.13
CA ALA A 70 -3.22 7.11 11.11
C ALA A 70 -3.36 5.64 11.51
N VAL A 71 -3.56 4.78 10.51
CA VAL A 71 -3.62 3.33 10.67
C VAL A 71 -2.72 2.70 9.63
N PHE A 72 -1.99 1.65 10.00
CA PHE A 72 -1.17 0.87 9.07
C PHE A 72 -1.46 -0.63 9.22
N GLU A 73 -1.10 -1.40 8.19
CA GLU A 73 -1.07 -2.86 8.21
C GLU A 73 0.30 -3.37 7.74
N GLY A 74 0.67 -4.56 8.21
CA GLY A 74 1.88 -5.27 7.82
C GLY A 74 1.54 -6.70 7.43
N MET A 75 1.70 -7.01 6.15
CA MET A 75 1.55 -8.36 5.60
C MET A 75 2.69 -8.66 4.63
N LYS A 76 2.87 -9.95 4.30
CA LYS A 76 3.94 -10.40 3.41
C LYS A 76 3.37 -11.18 2.24
N ALA A 77 3.95 -10.95 1.07
CA ALA A 77 3.80 -11.79 -0.10
C ALA A 77 5.04 -12.71 -0.21
N PHE A 78 4.83 -13.97 -0.54
CA PHE A 78 5.86 -14.99 -0.63
C PHE A 78 5.92 -15.54 -2.06
N HIS A 79 7.11 -15.52 -2.64
CA HIS A 79 7.37 -16.21 -3.91
C HIS A 79 7.58 -17.70 -3.62
N MET A 80 6.71 -18.53 -4.17
CA MET A 80 6.69 -19.97 -3.95
C MET A 80 7.57 -20.70 -4.98
N ASN A 81 7.90 -21.96 -4.71
CA ASN A 81 8.76 -22.76 -5.60
C ASN A 81 8.14 -23.02 -6.99
N ASP A 82 6.81 -22.97 -7.09
CA ASP A 82 6.04 -23.11 -8.34
C ASP A 82 5.88 -21.79 -9.11
N GLY A 83 6.49 -20.70 -8.63
CA GLY A 83 6.37 -19.36 -9.20
C GLY A 83 5.12 -18.60 -8.78
N ALA A 84 4.24 -19.19 -7.95
CA ALA A 84 3.09 -18.49 -7.42
C ALA A 84 3.50 -17.43 -6.39
N ILE A 85 2.70 -16.37 -6.26
CA ILE A 85 2.81 -15.38 -5.19
C ILE A 85 1.67 -15.59 -4.20
N ASN A 86 2.00 -15.94 -2.95
CA ASN A 86 1.03 -16.20 -1.91
C ASN A 86 1.04 -15.11 -0.83
N VAL A 87 -0.14 -14.71 -0.36
CA VAL A 87 -0.31 -13.81 0.78
C VAL A 87 -1.04 -14.55 1.90
N PHE A 88 -0.41 -14.64 3.07
CA PHE A 88 -0.97 -15.43 4.18
C PHE A 88 -2.12 -14.69 4.88
N ARG A 89 -3.31 -15.32 4.91
CA ARG A 89 -4.49 -14.85 5.67
C ARG A 89 -4.88 -13.38 5.40
N VAL A 90 -4.88 -12.95 4.13
CA VAL A 90 -5.22 -11.58 3.72
C VAL A 90 -6.53 -11.05 4.36
N GLU A 91 -7.55 -11.90 4.45
CA GLU A 91 -8.83 -11.56 5.09
C GLU A 91 -8.72 -11.18 6.57
N ARG A 92 -7.73 -11.70 7.31
CA ARG A 92 -7.50 -11.34 8.71
C ARG A 92 -6.83 -9.99 8.85
N HIS A 93 -5.93 -9.64 7.93
CA HIS A 93 -5.33 -8.31 7.85
C HIS A 93 -6.40 -7.27 7.49
N HIS A 94 -7.23 -7.55 6.49
CA HIS A 94 -8.34 -6.69 6.10
C HIS A 94 -9.32 -6.42 7.25
N LYS A 95 -9.74 -7.48 7.97
CA LYS A 95 -10.60 -7.33 9.15
C LYS A 95 -9.97 -6.49 10.26
N ARG A 96 -8.65 -6.61 10.47
CA ARG A 96 -7.94 -5.82 11.48
C ARG A 96 -7.80 -4.36 11.06
N LEU A 97 -7.52 -4.09 9.79
CA LEU A 97 -7.48 -2.75 9.23
C LEU A 97 -8.82 -2.02 9.44
N ASN A 98 -9.94 -2.65 9.05
CA ASN A 98 -11.28 -2.05 9.21
C ASN A 98 -11.64 -1.77 10.67
N ARG A 99 -11.31 -2.69 11.59
CA ARG A 99 -11.52 -2.47 13.02
C ARG A 99 -10.70 -1.27 13.55
N SER A 100 -9.47 -1.10 13.07
CA SER A 100 -8.64 0.03 13.44
C SER A 100 -9.17 1.35 12.87
N LEU A 101 -9.65 1.36 11.63
CA LEU A 101 -10.29 2.53 11.01
C LEU A 101 -11.55 2.97 11.79
N GLU A 102 -12.42 2.02 12.13
CA GLU A 102 -13.61 2.27 12.96
C GLU A 102 -13.23 2.88 14.32
N ARG A 103 -12.18 2.34 14.97
CA ARG A 103 -11.67 2.87 16.24
C ARG A 103 -11.13 4.30 16.14
N MET A 104 -10.61 4.68 14.97
CA MET A 104 -10.03 6.00 14.70
C MET A 104 -11.03 6.98 14.05
N CYS A 105 -12.30 6.58 13.91
CA CYS A 105 -13.35 7.35 13.25
C CYS A 105 -12.97 7.79 11.83
N MET A 106 -12.38 6.88 11.04
CA MET A 106 -11.96 7.07 9.65
C MET A 106 -12.84 6.32 8.66
#